data_AF-A0A3P7LUU2-F1
#
_entry.id   AF-A0A3P7LUU2-F1
#
_cell.length_a   1.000
_cell.length_b   1.000
_cell.length_c   1.000
_cell.angle_alpha   90.00
_cell.angle_beta   90.00
_cell.angle_gamma   90.00
#
_symmetry.space_group_name_H-M   'P 1'
#
loop_
_entity.id
_entity.type
_entity.pdbx_description
1 polymer ?
#
loop_
_entity_poly.entity_id
_entity_poly.type
_entity_poly.pdbx_seq_one_letter_code
_entity_poly.pdbx_strand_id
1 'polypeptide(L)'
;MLAKLICARHKPRQQTIIPFDFVPIIFEETPVGDVRMLGGKLGHAIQGRLPVRTMGDLAVVPFELIEKHFGGSAQWISQLAKGYDDEPVKPRNNQLSIAVSKNFLGKNALLTVAEVRRKINNCGFFSLAGMNK
;
A
#
# COMPACT_ATOMS: atom_id res chain seq x y z
N MET A 1 -6.54 -7.26 4.42
CA MET A 1 -6.49 -6.81 3.00
C MET A 1 -7.89 -6.69 2.35
N LEU A 2 -8.72 -7.73 2.34
CA LEU A 2 -10.00 -7.77 1.60
C LEU A 2 -10.96 -6.61 1.90
N ALA A 3 -11.12 -6.24 3.17
CA ALA A 3 -11.99 -5.12 3.58
C ALA A 3 -11.62 -3.80 2.86
N LYS A 4 -10.32 -3.53 2.67
CA LYS A 4 -9.83 -2.32 2.00
C LYS A 4 -10.04 -2.35 0.48
N LEU A 5 -10.05 -3.55 -0.10
CA LEU A 5 -10.32 -3.77 -1.53
C LEU A 5 -11.81 -3.54 -1.81
N ILE A 6 -12.70 -4.22 -1.08
CA ILE A 6 -14.13 -4.20 -1.37
C ILE A 6 -14.82 -2.88 -0.98
N CYS A 7 -14.31 -2.15 0.02
CA CYS A 7 -14.93 -0.90 0.47
C CYS A 7 -14.95 0.20 -0.60
N ALA A 8 -14.20 0.04 -1.70
CA ALA A 8 -14.18 0.98 -2.81
C ALA A 8 -15.27 0.71 -3.86
N ARG A 9 -15.79 -0.52 -3.97
CA ARG A 9 -16.64 -0.96 -5.10
C ARG A 9 -17.98 -0.25 -5.17
N HIS A 10 -18.60 0.06 -4.03
CA HIS A 10 -19.92 0.69 -3.97
C HIS A 10 -19.90 2.08 -3.30
N LYS A 11 -18.80 2.82 -3.48
CA LYS A 11 -18.75 4.23 -3.05
C LYS A 11 -19.68 5.09 -3.92
N PRO A 12 -20.29 6.16 -3.38
CA PRO A 12 -20.27 6.61 -1.99
C PRO A 12 -21.42 6.04 -1.12
N ARG A 13 -21.29 6.16 0.21
CA ARG A 13 -22.33 5.86 1.23
C ARG A 13 -22.94 4.45 1.21
N GLN A 14 -22.17 3.43 0.87
CA GLN A 14 -22.61 2.04 0.99
C GLN A 14 -21.58 1.20 1.74
N GLN A 15 -22.01 0.01 2.15
CA GLN A 15 -21.16 -1.03 2.71
C GLN A 15 -21.19 -2.25 1.78
N THR A 16 -20.14 -3.05 1.82
CA THR A 16 -20.04 -4.26 1.00
C THR A 16 -19.54 -5.38 1.88
N ILE A 17 -20.28 -6.49 1.86
CA ILE A 17 -19.95 -7.72 2.56
C ILE A 17 -19.57 -8.74 1.50
N ILE A 18 -18.48 -9.46 1.73
CA ILE A 18 -18.03 -10.54 0.86
C ILE A 18 -17.93 -11.83 1.70
N PRO A 19 -18.77 -12.85 1.46
CA PRO A 19 -18.53 -14.18 1.98
C PRO A 19 -17.24 -14.74 1.37
N PHE A 20 -16.47 -15.52 2.13
CA PHE A 20 -15.15 -15.99 1.68
C PHE A 20 -15.21 -16.79 0.38
N ASP A 21 -16.28 -17.55 0.17
CA ASP A 21 -16.51 -18.35 -1.05
C ASP A 21 -16.58 -17.51 -2.33
N PHE A 22 -16.87 -16.22 -2.22
CA PHE A 22 -16.89 -15.28 -3.36
C PHE A 22 -15.54 -14.61 -3.61
N VAL A 23 -14.52 -14.80 -2.75
CA VAL A 23 -13.19 -14.22 -2.96
C VAL A 23 -12.58 -14.65 -4.31
N PRO A 24 -12.60 -15.94 -4.71
CA PRO A 24 -12.05 -16.35 -6.01
C PRO A 24 -12.72 -15.62 -7.17
N ILE A 25 -14.05 -15.51 -7.16
CA ILE A 25 -14.85 -14.83 -8.19
C ILE A 25 -14.45 -13.35 -8.30
N ILE A 26 -14.31 -12.67 -7.16
CA ILE A 26 -13.87 -11.27 -7.17
C ILE A 26 -12.42 -11.15 -7.68
N PHE A 27 -11.57 -12.11 -7.37
CA PHE A 27 -10.16 -12.11 -7.73
C PHE A 27 -9.90 -12.37 -9.21
N GLU A 28 -10.77 -13.11 -9.89
CA GLU A 28 -10.71 -13.33 -11.36
C GLU A 28 -10.61 -12.00 -12.12
N GLU A 29 -11.33 -10.98 -11.69
CA GLU A 29 -11.35 -9.65 -12.32
C GLU A 29 -10.51 -8.60 -11.59
N THR A 30 -9.91 -8.93 -10.44
CA THR A 30 -9.15 -7.95 -9.63
C THR A 30 -7.70 -7.86 -10.13
N PRO A 31 -7.25 -6.73 -10.70
CA PRO A 31 -5.86 -6.54 -11.08
C PRO A 31 -4.92 -6.68 -9.88
N VAL A 32 -3.74 -7.27 -10.08
CA VAL A 32 -2.74 -7.46 -9.00
C VAL A 32 -2.42 -6.14 -8.29
N GLY A 33 -2.30 -5.04 -9.03
CA GLY A 33 -1.97 -3.71 -8.48
C GLY A 33 -3.04 -3.09 -7.57
N ASP A 34 -4.29 -3.55 -7.64
CA ASP A 34 -5.40 -3.01 -6.85
C ASP A 34 -5.39 -3.54 -5.41
N VAL A 35 -4.70 -4.66 -5.17
CA VAL A 35 -4.54 -5.24 -3.84
C VAL A 35 -3.51 -4.43 -3.04
N ARG A 36 -3.88 -4.11 -1.80
CA ARG A 36 -3.00 -3.42 -0.83
C ARG A 36 -1.65 -4.16 -0.76
N MET A 37 -0.55 -3.40 -0.72
CA MET A 37 0.85 -3.85 -0.79
C MET A 37 1.36 -4.27 -2.18
N LEU A 38 0.48 -4.48 -3.17
CA LEU A 38 0.87 -4.89 -4.52
C LEU A 38 0.85 -3.74 -5.55
N GLY A 39 0.28 -2.57 -5.25
CA GLY A 39 0.28 -1.40 -6.16
C GLY A 39 1.63 -0.70 -6.40
N GLY A 40 2.76 -1.36 -6.12
CA GLY A 40 4.10 -0.78 -6.26
C GLY A 40 5.11 -1.77 -6.84
N LYS A 41 6.39 -1.63 -6.45
CA LYS A 41 7.50 -2.44 -6.99
C LYS A 41 7.24 -3.95 -6.92
N LEU A 42 6.64 -4.42 -5.83
CA LEU A 42 6.38 -5.85 -5.65
C LEU A 42 5.35 -6.38 -6.66
N GLY A 43 4.21 -5.72 -6.83
CA GLY A 43 3.23 -6.16 -7.83
C GLY A 43 3.75 -6.03 -9.26
N HIS A 44 4.52 -4.99 -9.57
CA HIS A 44 5.21 -4.91 -10.87
C HIS A 44 6.21 -6.05 -11.08
N ALA A 45 6.95 -6.45 -10.03
CA ALA A 45 7.86 -7.59 -10.10
C ALA A 45 7.09 -8.92 -10.29
N ILE A 46 5.95 -9.09 -9.62
CA ILE A 46 5.05 -10.25 -9.81
C ILE A 46 4.59 -10.33 -11.26
N GLN A 47 4.01 -9.26 -11.80
CA GLN A 47 3.51 -9.22 -13.18
C GLN A 47 4.63 -9.28 -14.23
N GLY A 48 5.86 -8.91 -13.88
CA GLY A 48 7.03 -9.01 -14.76
C GLY A 48 7.72 -10.37 -14.77
N ARG A 49 7.54 -11.19 -13.72
CA ARG A 49 8.16 -12.52 -13.59
C ARG A 49 7.19 -13.66 -13.83
N LEU A 50 5.91 -13.44 -13.55
CA LEU A 50 4.84 -14.40 -13.71
C LEU A 50 3.84 -13.87 -14.74
N PRO A 51 3.29 -14.73 -15.62
CA PRO A 51 2.33 -14.31 -16.64
C PRO A 51 0.93 -14.09 -16.03
N VAL A 52 0.82 -13.12 -15.12
CA VAL A 52 -0.39 -12.84 -14.35
C VAL A 52 -0.83 -11.40 -14.52
N ARG A 53 -2.13 -11.17 -14.60
CA ARG A 53 -2.74 -9.83 -14.63
C ARG A 53 -3.64 -9.63 -13.44
N THR A 54 -4.38 -10.65 -13.05
CA THR A 54 -5.35 -10.60 -11.96
C THR A 54 -4.89 -11.44 -10.76
N MET A 55 -5.57 -11.25 -9.64
CA MET A 55 -5.35 -12.06 -8.45
C MET A 55 -5.79 -13.52 -8.65
N GLY A 56 -6.80 -13.74 -9.50
CA GLY A 56 -7.20 -15.09 -9.92
C GLY A 56 -6.07 -15.82 -10.66
N ASP A 57 -5.41 -15.14 -11.60
CA ASP A 57 -4.22 -15.68 -12.28
C ASP A 57 -3.13 -16.04 -11.26
N LEU A 58 -2.88 -15.16 -10.29
CA LEU A 58 -1.85 -15.37 -9.27
C LEU A 58 -2.20 -16.53 -8.33
N ALA A 59 -3.48 -16.79 -8.05
CA ALA A 59 -3.93 -17.84 -7.13
C ALA A 59 -3.64 -19.25 -7.65
N VAL A 60 -3.57 -19.42 -8.98
CA VAL A 60 -3.29 -20.70 -9.64
C VAL A 60 -1.80 -20.91 -9.93
N VAL A 61 -0.93 -19.93 -9.64
CA VAL A 61 0.51 -20.08 -9.83
C VAL A 61 1.05 -21.13 -8.85
N PRO A 62 1.81 -22.14 -9.32
CA PRO A 62 2.45 -23.11 -8.44
C PRO A 62 3.36 -22.45 -7.41
N PHE A 63 3.31 -22.93 -6.16
CA PHE A 63 4.06 -22.33 -5.05
C PHE A 63 5.57 -22.30 -5.34
N GLU A 64 6.11 -23.35 -5.94
CA GLU A 64 7.52 -23.51 -6.27
C GLU A 64 8.00 -22.41 -7.23
N LEU A 65 7.12 -21.95 -8.13
CA LEU A 65 7.42 -20.87 -9.06
C LEU A 65 7.43 -19.51 -8.36
N ILE A 66 6.51 -19.30 -7.40
CA ILE A 66 6.50 -18.11 -6.55
C ILE A 66 7.76 -18.10 -5.67
N GLU A 67 8.10 -19.23 -5.05
CA GLU A 67 9.28 -19.39 -4.19
C GLU A 67 10.58 -19.12 -4.96
N LYS A 68 10.71 -19.67 -6.16
CA LYS A 68 11.87 -19.43 -7.04
C LYS A 68 12.13 -17.94 -7.29
N HIS A 69 11.09 -17.11 -7.37
CA HIS A 69 11.23 -15.69 -7.70
C HIS A 69 11.21 -14.76 -6.48
N PHE A 70 10.53 -15.12 -5.40
CA PHE A 70 10.25 -14.24 -4.27
C PHE A 70 10.74 -14.78 -2.92
N GLY A 71 11.33 -15.97 -2.89
CA GLY A 71 11.98 -16.56 -1.71
C GLY A 71 11.12 -16.45 -0.45
N GLY A 72 11.65 -15.80 0.58
CA GLY A 72 10.98 -15.66 1.88
C GLY A 72 9.62 -14.93 1.84
N SER A 73 9.26 -14.23 0.77
CA SER A 73 7.92 -13.63 0.62
C SER A 73 6.90 -14.54 -0.06
N ALA A 74 7.32 -15.69 -0.59
CA ALA A 74 6.48 -16.53 -1.44
C ALA A 74 5.25 -17.09 -0.73
N GLN A 75 5.40 -17.51 0.54
CA GLN A 75 4.28 -17.96 1.36
C GLN A 75 3.23 -16.87 1.52
N TRP A 76 3.65 -15.66 1.86
CA TRP A 76 2.74 -14.52 1.98
C TRP A 76 2.05 -14.20 0.65
N ILE A 77 2.78 -14.18 -0.47
CA ILE A 77 2.20 -13.94 -1.80
C ILE A 77 1.17 -15.01 -2.15
N SER A 78 1.48 -16.29 -1.94
CA SER A 78 0.58 -17.41 -2.25
C SER A 78 -0.69 -17.37 -1.40
N GLN A 79 -0.58 -17.02 -0.12
CA GLN A 79 -1.73 -16.89 0.78
C GLN A 79 -2.58 -15.66 0.42
N LEU A 80 -1.94 -14.53 0.15
CA LEU A 80 -2.61 -13.30 -0.27
C LEU A 80 -3.40 -13.51 -1.57
N ALA A 81 -2.84 -14.27 -2.52
CA ALA A 81 -3.49 -14.65 -3.77
C ALA A 81 -4.77 -15.48 -3.56
N LYS A 82 -4.90 -16.15 -2.43
CA LYS A 82 -6.09 -16.95 -2.05
C LYS A 82 -7.02 -16.20 -1.10
N GLY A 83 -6.75 -14.92 -0.82
CA GLY A 83 -7.57 -14.09 0.05
C GLY A 83 -7.19 -14.13 1.52
N TYR A 84 -6.16 -14.89 1.90
CA TYR A 84 -5.70 -14.98 3.28
C TYR A 84 -4.74 -13.83 3.61
N ASP A 85 -5.02 -13.12 4.69
CA ASP A 85 -4.19 -12.06 5.25
C ASP A 85 -4.43 -12.01 6.76
N ASP A 86 -3.42 -12.42 7.52
CA ASP A 86 -3.42 -12.51 8.98
C ASP A 86 -2.86 -11.26 9.67
N GLU A 87 -2.61 -10.16 8.92
CA GLU A 87 -2.18 -8.89 9.50
C GLU A 87 -3.20 -8.41 10.56
N PRO A 88 -2.81 -8.33 11.85
CA PRO A 88 -3.74 -7.96 12.90
C PRO A 88 -4.12 -6.49 12.81
N VAL A 89 -5.38 -6.18 13.14
CA VAL A 89 -5.82 -4.80 13.33
C VAL A 89 -5.20 -4.27 14.62
N LYS A 90 -4.14 -3.48 14.50
CA LYS A 90 -3.45 -2.87 15.65
C LYS A 90 -4.27 -1.68 16.16
N PRO A 91 -4.67 -1.65 17.45
CA PRO A 91 -5.36 -0.50 18.01
C PRO A 91 -4.42 0.71 17.97
N ARG A 92 -4.96 1.84 17.52
CA ARG A 92 -4.17 3.07 17.37
C ARG A 92 -5.01 4.27 17.76
N ASN A 93 -4.61 4.94 18.85
CA ASN A 93 -5.31 6.11 19.37
C ASN A 93 -4.69 7.42 18.86
N ASN A 94 -3.38 7.42 18.55
CA ASN A 94 -2.64 8.61 18.15
C ASN A 94 -1.85 8.39 16.85
N GLN A 95 -1.51 9.49 16.19
CA GLN A 95 -0.60 9.50 15.05
C GLN A 95 0.84 9.25 15.52
N LEU A 96 1.55 8.30 14.90
CA LEU A 96 2.94 7.97 15.28
C LEU A 96 3.95 9.01 14.82
N SER A 97 3.65 9.72 13.72
CA SER A 97 4.50 10.78 13.18
C SER A 97 3.66 11.86 12.52
N ILE A 98 4.06 13.12 12.75
CA ILE A 98 3.52 14.27 12.04
C ILE A 98 4.65 14.87 11.22
N ALA A 99 4.45 14.90 9.90
CA ALA A 99 5.44 15.38 8.96
C ALA A 99 4.85 16.51 8.12
N VAL A 100 5.65 17.56 7.89
CA VAL A 100 5.36 18.60 6.91
C VAL A 100 6.45 18.56 5.85
N SER A 101 6.02 18.47 4.60
CA SER A 101 6.90 18.46 3.45
C SER A 101 6.46 19.51 2.45
N LYS A 102 7.43 20.14 1.78
CA LYS A 102 7.21 21.04 0.66
C LYS A 102 8.27 20.78 -0.40
N ASN A 103 7.83 20.43 -1.59
CA ASN A 103 8.72 20.22 -2.73
C ASN A 103 9.03 21.56 -3.42
N PHE A 104 10.29 21.74 -3.79
CA PHE A 104 10.80 22.93 -4.50
C PHE A 104 11.39 22.49 -5.85
N LEU A 105 10.59 22.60 -6.91
CA LEU A 105 10.92 22.06 -8.23
C LEU A 105 11.36 23.16 -9.22
N GLY A 106 12.22 22.79 -10.17
CA GLY A 106 12.67 23.65 -11.27
C GLY A 106 13.24 24.98 -10.79
N LYS A 107 12.75 26.09 -11.34
CA LYS A 107 13.18 27.46 -10.99
C LYS A 107 12.94 27.86 -9.52
N ASN A 108 12.16 27.09 -8.77
CA ASN A 108 11.91 27.34 -7.35
C ASN A 108 12.85 26.53 -6.43
N ALA A 109 13.81 25.79 -7.00
CA ALA A 109 14.81 25.06 -6.22
C ALA A 109 15.57 26.02 -5.29
N LEU A 110 15.78 25.59 -4.06
CA LEU A 110 16.52 26.36 -3.07
C LEU A 110 18.02 26.16 -3.36
N LEU A 111 18.71 27.23 -3.73
CA LEU A 111 20.12 27.16 -4.15
C LEU A 111 21.06 27.66 -3.05
N THR A 112 20.52 28.36 -2.05
CA THR A 112 21.31 28.96 -0.98
C THR A 112 20.84 28.56 0.41
N VAL A 113 21.77 28.56 1.37
CA VAL A 113 21.48 28.28 2.79
C VAL A 113 20.47 29.29 3.36
N ALA A 114 20.51 30.55 2.93
CA ALA A 114 19.58 31.59 3.36
C ALA A 114 18.14 31.26 2.96
N GLU A 115 17.93 30.77 1.74
CA GLU A 115 16.62 30.35 1.25
C GLU A 115 16.10 29.14 2.02
N VAL A 116 16.95 28.15 2.30
CA VAL A 116 16.62 26.98 3.13
C VAL A 116 16.21 27.42 4.53
N ARG A 117 17.02 28.25 5.22
CA ARG A 117 16.70 28.75 6.56
C ARG A 117 15.36 29.49 6.59
N ARG A 118 15.11 30.38 5.63
CA ARG A 118 13.83 31.10 5.51
C ARG A 118 12.65 30.14 5.34
N LYS A 119 12.80 29.08 4.52
CA LYS A 119 11.72 28.11 4.31
C LYS A 119 11.49 27.22 5.53
N ILE A 120 12.55 26.78 6.21
CA ILE A 120 12.44 26.02 7.46
C ILE A 120 11.74 26.86 8.54
N ASN A 121 12.14 28.11 8.72
CA ASN A 121 11.54 29.01 9.72
C ASN A 121 10.06 29.30 9.44
N ASN A 122 9.64 29.24 8.17
CA ASN A 122 8.25 29.43 7.76
C ASN A 122 7.45 28.11 7.69
N CYS A 123 8.11 26.95 7.77
CA CYS A 123 7.44 25.66 7.93
C CYS A 123 7.04 25.53 9.39
N GLY A 124 5.76 25.76 9.69
CA GLY A 124 5.18 25.94 11.03
C GLY A 124 5.23 24.75 12.01
N PHE A 125 6.28 23.95 12.02
CA PHE A 125 6.50 22.88 13.01
C PHE A 125 7.47 23.26 14.13
N PHE A 126 8.33 24.26 13.94
CA PHE A 126 9.28 24.65 14.99
C PHE A 126 8.66 25.40 16.18
N SER A 127 7.37 25.77 16.12
CA SER A 127 6.65 26.40 17.24
C SER A 127 6.00 25.41 18.23
N LEU A 128 6.13 24.09 18.02
CA LEU A 128 5.52 23.07 18.90
C LEU A 128 6.48 22.46 19.92
N ALA A 129 7.74 22.91 19.99
CA ALA A 129 8.67 22.55 21.06
C ALA A 129 8.31 23.15 22.44
N GLY A 130 7.07 23.64 22.61
CA GLY A 130 6.54 24.23 23.84
C GLY A 130 5.25 23.57 24.34
N MET A 131 4.86 22.39 23.84
CA MET A 131 3.77 21.62 24.47
C MET A 131 4.37 20.66 25.50
N ASN A 132 4.26 21.10 26.75
CA ASN A 132 4.68 20.41 27.97
C ASN A 132 4.17 18.96 28.06
N LYS A 133 4.96 18.16 28.78
CA LYS A 133 4.59 16.88 29.41
C LYS A 133 3.27 16.97 30.16
#